data_AF-A0A544QY48-F1
#
_entry.id   AF-A0A544QY48-F1
#
_cell.length_a   1.000
_cell.length_b   1.000
_cell.length_c   1.000
_cell.angle_alpha   90.00
_cell.angle_beta   90.00
_cell.angle_gamma   90.00
#
_symmetry.space_group_name_H-M   'P 1'
#
loop_
_entity.id
_entity.type
_entity.pdbx_description
1 polymer ?
#
loop_
_entity_poly.entity_id
_entity_poly.type
_entity_poly.pdbx_seq_one_letter_code
_entity_poly.pdbx_strand_id
1 'polypeptide(L)'
;MLNYIKADMKRILKKKNFLVVNIVFLLLFALVNLFTRGNTNSLEVYTLKVEIFLSVFVFIEGMNIFLSVYNDNFKAKSMQVEIGRGVERKNVVILKLIETSIIALIASIVVVVFISAMAFIMGLSPTFAEMKEWFVSIIFASIKIIGYTAMASIFVYHKQNAVNGIIAFVLLASNVASSFASIALSQSFVTNIFGNLSDYLFSSAISSVRSEINITMTIIVLAYIVISTLISILIFNKKELEF
;
A
#
# COMPACT_ATOMS: atom_id res chain seq x y z
N MET A 1 17.83 8.74 13.66
CA MET A 1 16.73 8.18 12.85
C MET A 1 17.16 7.75 11.46
N LEU A 2 17.80 8.61 10.65
CA LEU A 2 18.29 8.26 9.29
C LEU A 2 19.14 6.99 9.19
N ASN A 3 20.06 6.77 10.14
CA ASN A 3 20.90 5.57 10.14
C ASN A 3 20.09 4.27 10.33
N TYR A 4 18.99 4.32 11.10
CA TYR A 4 18.08 3.18 11.26
C TYR A 4 17.34 2.88 9.97
N ILE A 5 16.77 3.92 9.33
CA ILE A 5 16.11 3.79 8.02
C ILE A 5 17.08 3.17 7.02
N LYS A 6 18.30 3.68 6.91
CA LYS A 6 19.30 3.16 5.96
C LYS A 6 19.64 1.68 6.21
N ALA A 7 19.77 1.28 7.48
CA ALA A 7 20.04 -0.10 7.85
C ALA A 7 18.86 -1.03 7.47
N ASP A 8 17.63 -0.62 7.81
CA ASP A 8 16.43 -1.40 7.51
C ASP A 8 16.16 -1.48 6.00
N MET A 9 16.35 -0.39 5.25
CA MET A 9 16.29 -0.41 3.78
C MET A 9 17.29 -1.39 3.19
N LYS A 10 18.56 -1.34 3.64
CA LYS A 10 19.60 -2.26 3.14
C LYS A 10 19.28 -3.71 3.47
N ARG A 11 18.65 -3.97 4.62
CA ARG A 11 18.19 -5.30 5.02
C ARG A 11 17.07 -5.79 4.11
N ILE A 12 16.03 -4.98 3.92
CA ILE A 12 14.83 -5.35 3.14
C ILE A 12 15.20 -5.55 1.66
N LEU A 13 15.93 -4.62 1.05
CA LEU A 13 16.31 -4.69 -0.36
C LEU A 13 17.27 -5.84 -0.69
N LYS A 14 17.97 -6.40 0.30
CA LYS A 14 18.84 -7.57 0.11
C LYS A 14 18.16 -8.90 0.44
N LYS A 15 16.93 -8.86 0.96
CA LYS A 15 16.20 -10.07 1.35
C LYS A 15 15.79 -10.84 0.11
N LYS A 16 16.32 -12.06 -0.04
CA LYS A 16 16.03 -12.93 -1.20
C LYS A 16 14.53 -13.08 -1.44
N ASN A 17 13.75 -13.36 -0.39
CA ASN A 17 12.30 -13.54 -0.51
C ASN A 17 11.60 -12.27 -1.01
N PHE A 18 12.02 -11.09 -0.55
CA PHE A 18 11.44 -9.82 -0.99
C PHE A 18 11.69 -9.58 -2.49
N LEU A 19 12.91 -9.87 -2.95
CA LEU A 19 13.29 -9.74 -4.36
C LEU A 19 12.60 -10.79 -5.25
N VAL A 20 12.52 -12.05 -4.79
CA VAL A 20 11.87 -13.13 -5.55
C VAL A 20 10.40 -12.82 -5.77
N VAL A 21 9.67 -12.38 -4.74
CA VAL A 21 8.25 -12.01 -4.88
C VAL A 21 8.06 -10.89 -5.89
N ASN A 22 8.89 -9.84 -5.83
CA ASN A 22 8.87 -8.73 -6.78
C ASN A 22 9.14 -9.19 -8.23
N ILE A 23 10.18 -10.00 -8.43
CA ILE A 23 10.53 -10.51 -9.76
C ILE A 23 9.41 -11.40 -10.31
N VAL A 24 8.88 -12.32 -9.50
CA VAL A 24 7.76 -13.19 -9.91
C VAL A 24 6.54 -12.36 -10.26
N PHE A 25 6.21 -11.33 -9.48
CA PHE A 25 5.09 -10.44 -9.75
C PHE A 25 5.23 -9.72 -11.10
N LEU A 26 6.40 -9.16 -11.40
CA LEU A 26 6.69 -8.52 -12.68
C LEU A 26 6.67 -9.52 -13.85
N LEU A 27 7.23 -10.72 -13.65
CA LEU A 27 7.22 -11.78 -14.65
C LEU A 27 5.80 -12.23 -15.00
N LEU A 28 4.92 -12.36 -14.02
CA LEU A 28 3.51 -12.70 -14.27
C LEU A 28 2.84 -11.68 -15.18
N PHE A 29 3.09 -10.38 -14.98
CA PHE A 29 2.57 -9.33 -15.87
C PHE A 29 3.15 -9.43 -17.28
N ALA A 30 4.46 -9.66 -17.41
CA ALA A 30 5.08 -9.86 -18.72
C ALA A 30 4.48 -11.08 -19.43
N LEU A 31 4.33 -12.21 -18.74
CA LEU A 31 3.75 -13.43 -19.30
C LEU A 31 2.33 -13.21 -19.80
N VAL A 32 1.46 -12.58 -19.00
CA VAL A 32 0.08 -12.27 -19.41
C VAL A 32 0.05 -11.43 -20.69
N ASN A 33 0.92 -10.42 -20.79
CA ASN A 33 1.01 -9.57 -21.97
C ASN A 33 1.60 -10.28 -23.19
N LEU A 34 2.58 -11.18 -23.00
CA LEU A 34 3.17 -11.97 -24.08
C LEU A 34 2.22 -13.04 -24.61
N PHE A 35 1.48 -13.73 -23.75
CA PHE A 35 0.51 -14.76 -24.17
C PHE A 35 -0.71 -14.16 -24.88
N THR A 36 -1.06 -12.92 -24.58
CA THR A 36 -2.18 -12.21 -25.22
C THR A 36 -1.77 -11.39 -26.44
N ARG A 37 -0.47 -11.44 -26.80
CA ARG A 37 0.09 -10.74 -27.96
C ARG A 37 -0.54 -11.28 -29.25
N GLY A 38 -1.23 -10.41 -29.97
CA GLY A 38 -1.90 -10.72 -31.24
C GLY A 38 -3.43 -10.75 -31.17
N ASN A 39 -4.02 -11.18 -30.05
CA ASN A 39 -5.48 -11.24 -29.91
C ASN A 39 -6.10 -9.92 -29.41
N THR A 40 -5.32 -9.12 -28.68
CA THR A 40 -5.79 -7.87 -28.05
C THR A 40 -4.70 -6.78 -28.03
N ASN A 41 -4.01 -6.56 -29.15
CA ASN A 41 -2.85 -5.66 -29.20
C ASN A 41 -3.28 -4.19 -29.42
N SER A 42 -4.28 -3.73 -28.66
CA SER A 42 -4.68 -2.32 -28.61
C SER A 42 -4.20 -1.67 -27.32
N LEU A 43 -3.99 -0.37 -27.40
CA LEU A 43 -3.49 0.44 -26.30
C LEU A 43 -4.52 0.55 -25.15
N GLU A 44 -5.80 0.60 -25.50
CA GLU A 44 -6.92 0.57 -24.54
C GLU A 44 -6.93 -0.72 -23.71
N VAL A 45 -6.78 -1.88 -24.36
CA VAL A 45 -6.73 -3.16 -23.64
C VAL A 45 -5.47 -3.27 -22.79
N TYR A 46 -4.35 -2.69 -23.23
CA TYR A 46 -3.14 -2.62 -22.41
C TYR A 46 -3.35 -1.76 -21.16
N THR A 47 -3.98 -0.59 -21.28
CA THR A 47 -4.30 0.27 -20.13
C THR A 47 -5.21 -0.44 -19.13
N LEU A 48 -6.24 -1.16 -19.59
CA LEU A 48 -7.08 -1.98 -18.70
C LEU A 48 -6.27 -3.05 -17.96
N LYS A 49 -5.35 -3.74 -18.65
CA LYS A 49 -4.44 -4.72 -18.01
C LYS A 49 -3.54 -4.04 -16.97
N VAL A 50 -3.04 -2.84 -17.24
CA VAL A 50 -2.25 -2.06 -16.29
C VAL A 50 -3.09 -1.72 -15.05
N GLU A 51 -4.34 -1.29 -15.20
CA GLU A 51 -5.20 -0.98 -14.04
C GLU A 51 -5.48 -2.20 -13.14
N ILE A 52 -5.77 -3.35 -13.76
CA ILE A 52 -5.94 -4.62 -13.04
C ILE A 52 -4.64 -4.99 -12.33
N PHE A 53 -3.51 -4.89 -13.03
CA PHE A 53 -2.19 -5.19 -12.47
C PHE A 53 -1.85 -4.27 -11.30
N LEU A 54 -2.13 -2.97 -11.39
CA LEU A 54 -1.92 -2.01 -10.30
C LEU A 54 -2.86 -2.28 -9.11
N SER A 55 -4.05 -2.80 -9.33
CA SER A 55 -4.93 -3.23 -8.25
C SER A 55 -4.36 -4.45 -7.50
N VAL A 56 -3.80 -5.42 -8.23
CA VAL A 56 -3.11 -6.57 -7.64
C VAL A 56 -1.77 -6.16 -7.00
N PHE A 57 -1.09 -5.15 -7.52
CA PHE A 57 0.13 -4.58 -6.95
C PHE A 57 -0.07 -4.08 -5.51
N VAL A 58 -1.17 -3.34 -5.25
CA VAL A 58 -1.51 -2.90 -3.89
C VAL A 58 -1.62 -4.08 -2.93
N PHE A 59 -2.17 -5.20 -3.41
CA PHE A 59 -2.36 -6.41 -2.62
C PHE A 59 -1.05 -7.18 -2.38
N ILE A 60 -0.39 -7.62 -3.45
CA ILE A 60 0.79 -8.49 -3.38
C ILE A 60 1.99 -7.72 -2.84
N GLU A 61 2.31 -6.59 -3.45
CA GLU A 61 3.52 -5.85 -3.07
C GLU A 61 3.32 -5.10 -1.76
N GLY A 62 2.11 -4.60 -1.51
CA GLY A 62 1.77 -4.07 -0.19
C GLY A 62 1.96 -5.09 0.94
N MET A 63 1.52 -6.34 0.75
CA MET A 63 1.77 -7.42 1.71
C MET A 63 3.25 -7.75 1.87
N ASN A 64 4.01 -7.80 0.76
CA ASN A 64 5.44 -8.07 0.76
C ASN A 64 6.23 -7.00 1.54
N ILE A 65 5.90 -5.73 1.32
CA ILE A 65 6.46 -4.58 2.05
C ILE A 65 6.07 -4.66 3.53
N PHE A 66 4.79 -4.87 3.82
CA PHE A 66 4.29 -4.94 5.20
C PHE A 66 4.99 -6.03 6.02
N LEU A 67 5.09 -7.24 5.48
CA LEU A 67 5.78 -8.34 6.14
C LEU A 67 7.27 -8.04 6.32
N SER A 68 7.92 -7.41 5.34
CA SER A 68 9.35 -7.08 5.44
C SER A 68 9.64 -6.00 6.48
N VAL A 69 8.72 -5.05 6.68
CA VAL A 69 8.85 -3.97 7.66
C VAL A 69 8.46 -4.44 9.07
N TYR A 70 7.36 -5.18 9.23
CA TYR A 70 6.83 -5.52 10.55
C TYR A 70 7.23 -6.92 11.03
N ASN A 71 7.07 -7.96 10.20
CA ASN A 71 7.25 -9.35 10.66
C ASN A 71 8.67 -9.63 11.14
N ASP A 72 9.67 -9.15 10.41
CA ASP A 72 11.08 -9.37 10.76
C ASP A 72 11.44 -8.72 12.10
N ASN A 73 10.81 -7.59 12.43
CA ASN A 73 11.09 -6.87 13.67
C ASN A 73 10.46 -7.53 14.90
N PHE A 74 9.26 -8.12 14.75
CA PHE A 74 8.66 -8.92 15.82
C PHE A 74 9.36 -10.26 16.00
N LYS A 75 9.73 -10.95 14.90
CA LYS A 75 10.45 -12.22 14.97
C LYS A 75 11.84 -12.09 15.59
N ALA A 76 12.57 -11.02 15.28
CA ALA A 76 13.93 -10.82 15.77
C ALA A 76 13.99 -10.07 17.13
N LYS A 77 12.85 -9.73 17.74
CA LYS A 77 12.75 -8.84 18.91
C LYS A 77 13.54 -7.53 18.76
N SER A 78 13.82 -7.09 17.52
CA SER A 78 14.67 -5.91 17.26
C SER A 78 14.03 -4.63 17.76
N MET A 79 12.69 -4.57 17.80
CA MET A 79 11.95 -3.46 18.36
C MET A 79 12.25 -3.23 19.85
N GLN A 80 12.51 -4.30 20.63
CA GLN A 80 12.92 -4.16 22.03
C GLN A 80 14.33 -3.60 22.14
N VAL A 81 15.24 -4.03 21.27
CA VAL A 81 16.62 -3.53 21.24
C VAL A 81 16.65 -2.05 20.88
N GLU A 82 15.81 -1.61 19.95
CA GLU A 82 15.66 -0.19 19.60
C GLU A 82 15.17 0.64 20.78
N ILE A 83 14.14 0.18 21.49
CA ILE A 83 13.60 0.86 22.68
C ILE A 83 14.63 0.85 23.82
N GLY A 84 15.30 -0.27 24.05
CA GLY A 84 16.35 -0.42 25.06
C GLY A 84 17.58 0.46 24.80
N ARG A 85 17.81 0.85 23.54
CA ARG A 85 18.83 1.84 23.15
C ARG A 85 18.36 3.30 23.24
N GLY A 86 17.17 3.55 23.79
CA GLY A 86 16.65 4.89 24.04
C GLY A 86 15.81 5.49 22.90
N VAL A 87 15.39 4.69 21.90
CA VAL A 87 14.45 5.18 20.88
C VAL A 87 13.04 5.25 21.47
N GLU A 88 12.46 6.45 21.50
CA GLU A 88 11.07 6.62 21.97
C GLU A 88 10.10 5.82 21.10
N ARG A 89 9.09 5.23 21.73
CA ARG A 89 8.05 4.40 21.09
C ARG A 89 7.34 5.10 19.93
N LYS A 90 7.03 6.39 20.09
CA LYS A 90 6.43 7.21 19.01
C LYS A 90 7.32 7.25 17.76
N ASN A 91 8.64 7.31 17.94
CA ASN A 91 9.60 7.38 16.84
C ASN A 91 9.70 6.03 16.13
N VAL A 92 9.53 4.90 16.84
CA VAL A 92 9.47 3.57 16.22
C VAL A 92 8.28 3.48 15.27
N VAL A 93 7.08 3.88 15.69
CA VAL A 93 5.87 3.84 14.83
C VAL A 93 6.06 4.70 13.58
N ILE A 94 6.54 5.93 13.77
CA ILE A 94 6.80 6.87 12.66
C ILE A 94 7.87 6.33 11.71
N LEU A 95 8.95 5.73 12.23
CA LEU A 95 10.00 5.11 11.41
C LEU A 95 9.44 4.02 10.51
N LYS A 96 8.58 3.13 11.01
CA LYS A 96 8.00 2.04 10.20
C LYS A 96 7.06 2.54 9.12
N LEU A 97 6.33 3.63 9.38
CA LEU A 97 5.53 4.29 8.34
C LEU A 97 6.43 4.94 7.26
N ILE A 98 7.51 5.61 7.66
CA ILE A 98 8.48 6.21 6.72
C ILE A 98 9.17 5.12 5.88
N GLU A 99 9.63 4.04 6.51
CA GLU A 99 10.26 2.90 5.82
C GLU A 99 9.30 2.28 4.79
N THR A 100 8.04 2.04 5.16
CA THR A 100 7.00 1.57 4.25
C THR A 100 6.81 2.53 3.07
N SER A 101 6.76 3.84 3.36
CA SER A 101 6.55 4.88 2.34
C SER A 101 7.69 4.92 1.33
N ILE A 102 8.93 4.87 1.80
CA ILE A 102 10.12 4.86 0.93
C ILE A 102 10.13 3.62 0.04
N ILE A 103 9.88 2.43 0.61
CA ILE A 103 9.89 1.19 -0.17
C ILE A 103 8.76 1.18 -1.20
N ALA A 104 7.54 1.61 -0.82
CA ALA A 104 6.41 1.69 -1.74
C ALA A 104 6.70 2.61 -2.93
N LEU A 105 7.32 3.77 -2.70
CA LEU A 105 7.73 4.69 -3.75
C LEU A 105 8.82 4.10 -4.65
N ILE A 106 9.83 3.44 -4.09
CA ILE A 106 10.87 2.76 -4.89
C ILE A 106 10.25 1.67 -5.75
N ALA A 107 9.40 0.81 -5.17
CA ALA A 107 8.69 -0.24 -5.90
C ALA A 107 7.83 0.34 -7.03
N SER A 108 7.18 1.47 -6.79
CA SER A 108 6.38 2.16 -7.81
C SER A 108 7.21 2.69 -8.97
N ILE A 109 8.40 3.23 -8.70
CA ILE A 109 9.31 3.67 -9.78
C ILE A 109 9.71 2.46 -10.64
N VAL A 110 10.09 1.35 -10.02
CA VAL A 110 10.47 0.12 -10.73
C VAL A 110 9.31 -0.39 -11.58
N VAL A 111 8.10 -0.42 -11.03
CA VAL A 111 6.91 -0.93 -11.73
C VAL A 111 6.49 -0.01 -12.89
N VAL A 112 6.52 1.32 -12.74
CA VAL A 112 6.23 2.23 -13.87
C VAL A 112 7.23 2.07 -15.00
N VAL A 113 8.53 2.02 -14.67
CA VAL A 113 9.57 1.80 -15.69
C VAL A 113 9.32 0.48 -16.42
N PHE A 114 8.94 -0.57 -15.68
CA PHE A 114 8.61 -1.87 -16.25
C PHE A 114 7.36 -1.86 -17.13
N ILE A 115 6.27 -1.22 -16.69
CA ILE A 115 5.03 -1.08 -17.47
C ILE A 115 5.31 -0.32 -18.78
N SER A 116 6.07 0.78 -18.70
CA SER A 116 6.44 1.55 -19.89
C SER A 116 7.31 0.74 -20.84
N ALA A 117 8.33 0.04 -20.33
CA ALA A 117 9.18 -0.83 -21.13
C ALA A 117 8.39 -1.96 -21.81
N MET A 118 7.44 -2.56 -21.09
CA MET A 118 6.61 -3.65 -21.63
C MET A 118 5.69 -3.18 -22.76
N ALA A 119 5.16 -1.95 -22.69
CA ALA A 119 4.37 -1.37 -23.78
C ALA A 119 5.19 -1.30 -25.09
N PHE A 120 6.45 -0.87 -25.00
CA PHE A 120 7.36 -0.84 -26.16
C PHE A 120 7.69 -2.25 -26.68
N ILE A 121 7.89 -3.24 -25.80
CA ILE A 121 8.13 -4.64 -26.19
C ILE A 121 6.92 -5.22 -26.94
N MET A 122 5.71 -4.80 -26.58
CA MET A 122 4.48 -5.18 -27.28
C MET A 122 4.30 -4.50 -28.65
N GLY A 123 5.17 -3.54 -28.99
CA GLY A 123 5.06 -2.72 -30.20
C GLY A 123 3.98 -1.64 -30.09
N LEU A 124 3.57 -1.29 -28.87
CA LEU A 124 2.63 -0.20 -28.63
C LEU A 124 3.40 1.12 -28.55
N SER A 125 2.81 2.18 -29.10
CA SER A 125 3.33 3.55 -29.04
C SER A 125 2.45 4.39 -28.11
N PRO A 126 2.62 4.27 -26.79
CA PRO A 126 1.82 5.03 -25.83
C PRO A 126 2.02 6.54 -26.01
N THR A 127 0.93 7.27 -25.95
CA THR A 127 0.90 8.72 -25.92
C THR A 127 1.39 9.25 -24.56
N PHE A 128 1.76 10.53 -24.52
CA PHE A 128 2.13 11.18 -23.24
C PHE A 128 0.99 11.14 -22.21
N ALA A 129 -0.28 11.19 -22.67
CA ALA A 129 -1.44 11.14 -21.79
C ALA A 129 -1.54 9.81 -21.06
N GLU A 130 -1.33 8.68 -21.75
CA GLU A 130 -1.40 7.34 -21.15
C GLU A 130 -0.23 7.07 -20.22
N MET A 131 0.99 7.47 -20.60
CA MET A 131 2.14 7.37 -19.70
C MET A 131 1.91 8.16 -18.41
N LYS A 132 1.35 9.37 -18.53
CA LYS A 132 0.96 10.19 -17.37
C LYS A 132 -0.10 9.48 -16.53
N GLU A 133 -1.10 8.87 -17.15
CA GLU A 133 -2.14 8.13 -16.44
C GLU A 133 -1.57 6.93 -15.66
N TRP A 134 -0.70 6.13 -16.26
CA TRP A 134 -0.05 5.00 -15.57
C TRP A 134 0.81 5.47 -14.39
N PHE A 135 1.55 6.57 -14.58
CA PHE A 135 2.33 7.19 -13.52
C PHE A 135 1.44 7.67 -12.37
N VAL A 136 0.36 8.41 -12.66
CA VAL A 136 -0.59 8.87 -11.63
C VAL A 136 -1.21 7.67 -10.91
N SER A 137 -1.63 6.65 -11.65
CA SER A 137 -2.26 5.44 -11.10
C SER A 137 -1.34 4.72 -10.13
N ILE A 138 -0.04 4.64 -10.42
CA ILE A 138 0.89 3.99 -9.50
C ILE A 138 1.13 4.79 -8.23
N ILE A 139 1.15 6.13 -8.32
CA ILE A 139 1.32 6.98 -7.14
C ILE A 139 0.14 6.78 -6.20
N PHE A 140 -1.08 6.72 -6.73
CA PHE A 140 -2.26 6.41 -5.93
C PHE A 140 -2.26 4.96 -5.38
N ALA A 141 -1.74 4.00 -6.13
CA ALA A 141 -1.54 2.64 -5.62
C ALA A 141 -0.54 2.63 -4.44
N SER A 142 0.54 3.40 -4.53
CA SER A 142 1.48 3.62 -3.42
C SER A 142 0.81 4.23 -2.19
N ILE A 143 0.01 5.27 -2.39
CA ILE A 143 -0.73 5.92 -1.29
C ILE A 143 -1.71 4.94 -0.64
N LYS A 144 -2.35 4.05 -1.42
CA LYS A 144 -3.18 2.96 -0.88
C LYS A 144 -2.36 2.03 0.01
N ILE A 145 -1.19 1.57 -0.44
CA ILE A 145 -0.29 0.71 0.37
C ILE A 145 0.07 1.41 1.69
N ILE A 146 0.45 2.68 1.64
CA ILE A 146 0.84 3.46 2.82
C ILE A 146 -0.35 3.59 3.79
N GLY A 147 -1.52 3.97 3.30
CA GLY A 147 -2.70 4.16 4.15
C GLY A 147 -3.24 2.86 4.73
N TYR A 148 -3.33 1.79 3.94
CA TYR A 148 -3.71 0.48 4.46
C TYR A 148 -2.70 -0.06 5.46
N THR A 149 -1.40 0.21 5.27
CA THR A 149 -0.37 -0.14 6.25
C THR A 149 -0.54 0.67 7.54
N ALA A 150 -0.82 1.97 7.46
CA ALA A 150 -1.07 2.81 8.63
C ALA A 150 -2.27 2.30 9.44
N MET A 151 -3.38 1.96 8.78
CA MET A 151 -4.55 1.37 9.42
C MET A 151 -4.24 -0.01 10.03
N ALA A 152 -3.57 -0.88 9.28
CA ALA A 152 -3.19 -2.22 9.73
C ALA A 152 -2.22 -2.20 10.92
N SER A 153 -1.36 -1.17 11.01
CA SER A 153 -0.38 -1.04 12.09
C SER A 153 -1.02 -0.90 13.48
N ILE A 154 -2.27 -0.41 13.56
CA ILE A 154 -3.06 -0.38 14.81
C ILE A 154 -3.12 -1.76 15.44
N PHE A 155 -3.44 -2.79 14.64
CA PHE A 155 -3.55 -4.18 15.11
C PHE A 155 -2.18 -4.78 15.46
N VAL A 156 -1.15 -4.40 14.71
CA VAL A 156 0.23 -4.82 14.99
C VAL A 156 0.65 -4.37 16.38
N TYR A 157 0.50 -3.07 16.69
CA TYR A 157 0.92 -2.54 17.98
C TYR A 157 -0.02 -2.91 19.13
N HIS A 158 -1.30 -3.12 18.85
CA HIS A 158 -2.25 -3.60 19.85
C HIS A 158 -1.94 -5.03 20.31
N LYS A 159 -1.62 -5.95 19.39
CA LYS A 159 -1.34 -7.36 19.74
C LYS A 159 0.14 -7.72 19.77
N GLN A 160 1.02 -6.77 19.47
CA GLN A 160 2.47 -6.96 19.33
C GLN A 160 2.81 -8.15 18.41
N ASN A 161 2.00 -8.33 17.36
CA ASN A 161 2.11 -9.44 16.43
C ASN A 161 1.77 -8.98 15.01
N ALA A 162 2.71 -9.21 14.08
CA ALA A 162 2.57 -8.86 12.68
C ALA A 162 1.44 -9.63 11.96
N VAL A 163 1.05 -10.81 12.45
CA VAL A 163 0.00 -11.66 11.84
C VAL A 163 -1.35 -10.94 11.82
N ASN A 164 -1.75 -10.31 12.92
CA ASN A 164 -3.04 -9.60 12.98
C ASN A 164 -3.03 -8.36 12.07
N GLY A 165 -1.89 -7.68 12.00
CA GLY A 165 -1.69 -6.58 11.08
C GLY A 165 -1.80 -7.00 9.63
N ILE A 166 -1.16 -8.10 9.23
CA ILE A 166 -1.22 -8.53 7.83
C ILE A 166 -2.62 -9.01 7.44
N ILE A 167 -3.36 -9.67 8.35
CA ILE A 167 -4.76 -10.02 8.10
C ILE A 167 -5.59 -8.75 7.85
N ALA A 168 -5.45 -7.72 8.69
CA ALA A 168 -6.13 -6.44 8.50
C ALA A 168 -5.72 -5.77 7.17
N PHE A 169 -4.42 -5.77 6.84
CA PHE A 169 -3.91 -5.23 5.59
C PHE A 169 -4.54 -5.94 4.38
N VAL A 170 -4.56 -7.27 4.39
CA VAL A 170 -5.11 -8.11 3.31
C VAL A 170 -6.60 -7.84 3.11
N LEU A 171 -7.38 -7.69 4.19
CA LEU A 171 -8.81 -7.36 4.12
C LEU A 171 -9.08 -5.97 3.52
N LEU A 172 -8.22 -5.00 3.81
CA LEU A 172 -8.30 -3.64 3.25
C LEU A 172 -7.84 -3.61 1.78
N ALA A 173 -6.69 -4.22 1.49
CA ALA A 173 -6.08 -4.22 0.16
C ALA A 173 -6.88 -5.02 -0.88
N SER A 174 -7.62 -6.05 -0.45
CA SER A 174 -8.54 -6.81 -1.31
C SER A 174 -9.86 -6.11 -1.61
N ASN A 175 -10.10 -4.92 -1.04
CA ASN A 175 -11.38 -4.20 -1.06
C ASN A 175 -12.56 -4.94 -0.40
N VAL A 176 -12.35 -6.10 0.22
CA VAL A 176 -13.43 -6.83 0.90
C VAL A 176 -14.03 -5.97 2.01
N ALA A 177 -13.19 -5.36 2.84
CA ALA A 177 -13.64 -4.48 3.93
C ALA A 177 -14.38 -3.24 3.40
N SER A 178 -13.90 -2.61 2.32
CA SER A 178 -14.55 -1.44 1.76
C SER A 178 -15.87 -1.78 1.07
N SER A 179 -15.99 -2.95 0.44
CA SER A 179 -17.26 -3.44 -0.13
C SER A 179 -18.32 -3.66 0.96
N PHE A 180 -17.98 -4.36 2.05
CA PHE A 180 -18.93 -4.56 3.15
C PHE A 180 -19.32 -3.24 3.82
N ALA A 181 -18.33 -2.35 4.06
CA ALA A 181 -18.61 -1.04 4.62
C ALA A 181 -19.50 -0.20 3.69
N SER A 182 -19.26 -0.24 2.39
CA SER A 182 -20.08 0.48 1.40
C SER A 182 -21.52 -0.03 1.42
N ILE A 183 -21.74 -1.35 1.41
CA ILE A 183 -23.08 -1.95 1.48
C ILE A 183 -23.81 -1.54 2.77
N ALA A 184 -23.11 -1.51 3.89
CA ALA A 184 -23.70 -1.12 5.18
C ALA A 184 -24.05 0.38 5.22
N LEU A 185 -23.18 1.23 4.69
CA LEU A 185 -23.34 2.68 4.70
C LEU A 185 -24.31 3.20 3.62
N SER A 186 -24.53 2.44 2.56
CA SER A 186 -25.46 2.77 1.47
C SER A 186 -26.91 2.38 1.77
N GLN A 187 -27.20 1.82 2.94
CA GLN A 187 -28.57 1.46 3.33
C GLN A 187 -29.42 2.71 3.54
N SER A 188 -30.68 2.65 3.10
CA SER A 188 -31.60 3.81 3.12
C SER A 188 -31.77 4.45 4.50
N PHE A 189 -31.75 3.65 5.57
CA PHE A 189 -31.83 4.17 6.94
C PHE A 189 -30.57 4.96 7.34
N VAL A 190 -29.39 4.63 6.82
CA VAL A 190 -28.14 5.36 7.08
C VAL A 190 -28.10 6.63 6.25
N THR A 191 -28.41 6.53 4.96
CA THR A 191 -28.35 7.68 4.04
C THR A 191 -29.35 8.76 4.39
N ASN A 192 -30.52 8.39 4.94
CA ASN A 192 -31.55 9.35 5.35
C ASN A 192 -31.18 10.11 6.64
N ILE A 193 -30.28 9.56 7.47
CA ILE A 193 -29.88 10.18 8.75
C ILE A 193 -28.55 10.93 8.61
N PHE A 194 -27.56 10.32 7.95
CA PHE A 194 -26.17 10.82 7.92
C PHE A 194 -25.69 11.22 6.52
N GLY A 195 -26.52 11.04 5.47
CA GLY A 195 -26.09 11.19 4.08
C GLY A 195 -25.26 10.00 3.59
N ASN A 196 -24.75 10.10 2.35
CA ASN A 196 -24.00 9.01 1.74
C ASN A 196 -22.54 8.95 2.25
N LEU A 197 -22.31 8.19 3.33
CA LEU A 197 -20.98 8.05 3.93
C LEU A 197 -20.04 7.12 3.13
N SER A 198 -20.54 6.36 2.14
CA SER A 198 -19.70 5.45 1.34
C SER A 198 -18.61 6.17 0.55
N ASP A 199 -18.88 7.43 0.19
CA ASP A 199 -18.00 8.24 -0.64
C ASP A 199 -16.74 8.68 0.13
N TYR A 200 -16.80 8.66 1.46
CA TYR A 200 -15.72 9.00 2.37
C TYR A 200 -14.93 7.78 2.87
N LEU A 201 -15.24 6.57 2.39
CA LEU A 201 -14.36 5.41 2.59
C LEU A 201 -13.00 5.68 1.95
N PHE A 202 -11.92 5.22 2.56
CA PHE A 202 -10.56 5.53 2.09
C PHE A 202 -10.32 5.15 0.62
N SER A 203 -10.82 3.99 0.19
CA SER A 203 -10.71 3.54 -1.20
C SER A 203 -11.45 4.47 -2.16
N SER A 204 -12.66 4.90 -1.79
CA SER A 204 -13.51 5.83 -2.54
C SER A 204 -12.91 7.23 -2.59
N ALA A 205 -12.42 7.73 -1.46
CA ALA A 205 -11.75 9.03 -1.37
C ALA A 205 -10.50 9.06 -2.25
N ILE A 206 -9.70 7.99 -2.27
CA ILE A 206 -8.55 7.89 -3.17
C ILE A 206 -8.98 7.89 -4.63
N SER A 207 -10.01 7.15 -5.02
CA SER A 207 -10.49 7.18 -6.42
C SER A 207 -10.98 8.56 -6.82
N SER A 208 -11.69 9.26 -5.93
CA SER A 208 -12.17 10.62 -6.18
C SER A 208 -11.00 11.60 -6.38
N VAL A 209 -9.96 11.53 -5.55
CA VAL A 209 -8.75 12.37 -5.71
C VAL A 209 -7.98 12.02 -6.98
N ARG A 210 -7.98 10.74 -7.41
CA ARG A 210 -7.36 10.31 -8.67
C ARG A 210 -8.08 10.89 -9.88
N SER A 211 -9.42 10.91 -9.88
CA SER A 211 -10.20 11.45 -10.99
C SER A 211 -10.15 12.98 -11.05
N GLU A 212 -10.27 13.64 -9.91
CA GLU A 212 -10.23 15.09 -9.81
C GLU A 212 -9.64 15.50 -8.46
N ILE A 213 -8.61 16.37 -8.48
CA ILE A 213 -7.94 16.79 -7.25
C ILE A 213 -8.89 17.67 -6.44
N ASN A 214 -9.59 17.05 -5.50
CA ASN A 214 -10.47 17.71 -4.54
C ASN A 214 -9.75 17.85 -3.19
N ILE A 215 -9.65 19.09 -2.70
CA ILE A 215 -8.97 19.42 -1.43
C ILE A 215 -9.59 18.65 -0.26
N THR A 216 -10.93 18.58 -0.19
CA THR A 216 -11.65 17.88 0.89
C THR A 216 -11.31 16.40 0.92
N MET A 217 -11.38 15.72 -0.24
CA MET A 217 -11.05 14.29 -0.31
C MET A 217 -9.56 14.05 -0.05
N THR A 218 -8.68 14.96 -0.46
CA THR A 218 -7.25 14.89 -0.16
C THR A 218 -6.99 14.97 1.35
N ILE A 219 -7.66 15.89 2.05
CA ILE A 219 -7.58 16.01 3.51
C ILE A 219 -8.06 14.72 4.17
N ILE A 220 -9.14 14.11 3.67
CA ILE A 220 -9.66 12.85 4.21
C ILE A 220 -8.64 11.71 4.04
N VAL A 221 -8.03 11.56 2.86
CA VAL A 221 -6.98 10.56 2.63
C VAL A 221 -5.80 10.76 3.60
N LEU A 222 -5.35 12.00 3.79
CA LEU A 222 -4.29 12.30 4.76
C LEU A 222 -4.72 12.03 6.20
N ALA A 223 -5.95 12.37 6.56
CA ALA A 223 -6.52 12.15 7.88
C ALA A 223 -6.54 10.65 8.23
N TYR A 224 -6.91 9.77 7.29
CA TYR A 224 -6.85 8.32 7.49
C TYR A 224 -5.44 7.84 7.85
N ILE A 225 -4.39 8.35 7.19
CA ILE A 225 -3.00 7.99 7.47
C ILE A 225 -2.57 8.53 8.84
N VAL A 226 -2.78 9.83 9.08
CA VAL A 226 -2.33 10.52 10.30
C VAL A 226 -3.05 9.99 11.53
N ILE A 227 -4.39 9.89 11.49
CA ILE A 227 -5.20 9.40 12.62
C ILE A 227 -4.84 7.96 12.94
N SER A 228 -4.70 7.08 11.94
CA SER A 228 -4.32 5.68 12.19
C SER A 228 -2.94 5.56 12.83
N THR A 229 -2.01 6.42 12.43
CA THR A 229 -0.66 6.49 13.01
C THR A 229 -0.72 7.00 14.46
N LEU A 230 -1.50 8.05 14.73
CA LEU A 230 -1.69 8.57 16.09
C LEU A 230 -2.32 7.53 17.02
N ILE A 231 -3.36 6.82 16.56
CA ILE A 231 -3.98 5.73 17.31
C ILE A 231 -2.94 4.64 17.62
N SER A 232 -2.12 4.27 16.63
CA SER A 232 -1.05 3.29 16.80
C SER A 232 -0.02 3.73 17.86
N ILE A 233 0.38 5.00 17.87
CA ILE A 233 1.28 5.58 18.89
C ILE A 233 0.63 5.51 20.27
N LEU A 234 -0.63 5.94 20.39
CA LEU A 234 -1.36 5.95 21.67
C LEU A 234 -1.49 4.55 22.27
N ILE A 235 -1.82 3.55 21.44
CA ILE A 235 -1.90 2.15 21.86
C ILE A 235 -0.53 1.64 22.28
N PHE A 236 0.51 1.90 21.48
CA PHE A 236 1.85 1.40 21.76
C PHE A 236 2.48 2.00 23.02
N ASN A 237 2.15 3.26 23.34
CA ASN A 237 2.61 3.91 24.57
C ASN A 237 1.96 3.33 25.82
N LYS A 238 0.69 2.90 25.74
CA LYS A 238 -0.06 2.37 26.89
C LYS A 238 0.20 0.89 27.17
N LYS A 239 0.74 0.15 26.22
CA LYS A 239 0.98 -1.30 26.37
C LYS A 239 2.33 -1.59 27.01
N GLU A 240 2.38 -2.56 27.92
CA GLU A 240 3.64 -3.19 28.30
C GLU A 240 4.18 -4.05 27.15
N LEU A 241 5.50 -4.19 27.06
CA LEU A 241 6.14 -4.97 25.99
C LEU A 241 6.01 -6.47 26.37
N GLU A 242 4.97 -7.12 25.88
CA GLU A 242 4.66 -8.53 26.07
C GLU A 242 5.30 -9.33 24.91
N PHE A 243 6.49 -9.91 25.11
CA PHE A 243 7.20 -10.69 24.08
C PHE A 243 7.83 -11.97 24.61
#